data_AF-F1LG88-F1
#
_entry.id   AF-F1LG88-F1
#
_cell.length_a   1.000
_cell.length_b   1.000
_cell.length_c   1.000
_cell.angle_alpha   90.00
_cell.angle_beta   90.00
_cell.angle_gamma   90.00
#
_symmetry.space_group_name_H-M   'P 1'
#
loop_
_entity.id
_entity.type
_entity.pdbx_description
1 polymer ?
#
loop_
_entity_poly.entity_id
_entity_poly.type
_entity_poly.pdbx_seq_one_letter_code
_entity_poly.pdbx_strand_id
1 'polypeptide(L)'
;MARAETLKGQAKLKVDSLEQRHIKEGTTGHGYDKIFAKCMDDALLEVNVEDAYIIAHHQVLNFVRFCEFCVLHARNLRRIRLRTQREGQNEEALAELGRSLSSRGIELIVVFDHLIHDREIR
;
A
#
# COMPACT_ATOMS: atom_id res chain seq x y z
N MET A 1 -10.17 29.44 7.26
CA MET A 1 -8.71 29.51 7.45
C MET A 1 -8.14 28.49 8.46
N ALA A 2 -8.96 27.67 9.14
CA ALA A 2 -8.50 26.76 10.20
C ALA A 2 -8.01 25.36 9.77
N ARG A 3 -8.22 24.94 8.51
CA ARG A 3 -7.81 23.60 8.01
C ARG A 3 -6.33 23.52 7.61
N ALA A 4 -5.75 24.63 7.15
CA ALA A 4 -4.35 24.70 6.75
C ALA A 4 -3.39 24.77 7.96
N GLU A 5 -3.86 25.27 9.11
CA GLU A 5 -3.08 25.36 10.34
C GLU A 5 -3.02 24.03 11.11
N THR A 6 -4.06 23.19 11.01
CA THR A 6 -4.07 21.86 11.64
C THR A 6 -3.08 20.88 11.00
N LEU A 7 -2.69 21.11 9.74
CA LEU A 7 -1.70 20.30 9.02
C LEU A 7 -0.24 20.71 9.30
N LYS A 8 0.01 21.82 10.00
CA LYS A 8 1.37 22.27 10.36
C LYS A 8 2.02 21.47 11.51
N GLY A 9 1.26 20.60 12.19
CA GLY A 9 1.69 19.93 13.42
C GLY A 9 2.14 18.47 13.28
N GLN A 10 1.99 17.85 12.11
CA GLN A 10 2.59 16.54 11.88
C GLN A 10 4.10 16.76 11.69
N ALA A 11 4.91 16.11 12.52
CA ALA A 11 6.36 16.15 12.45
C ALA A 11 6.77 16.10 10.97
N LYS A 12 7.50 17.12 10.48
CA LYS A 12 8.00 17.15 9.11
C LYS A 12 8.68 15.81 8.85
N LEU A 13 8.03 14.92 8.11
CA LEU A 13 8.66 13.73 7.57
C LEU A 13 9.90 14.23 6.85
N LYS A 14 11.07 13.79 7.31
CA LYS A 14 12.32 14.15 6.66
C LYS A 14 12.34 13.38 5.36
N VAL A 15 11.93 14.04 4.29
CA VAL A 15 11.96 13.48 2.94
C VAL A 15 13.42 13.47 2.50
N ASP A 16 14.05 12.30 2.54
CA ASP A 16 15.44 12.15 2.13
C ASP A 16 15.62 12.34 0.61
N SER A 17 14.61 11.95 -0.18
CA SER A 17 14.58 12.21 -1.61
C SER A 17 13.14 12.32 -2.13
N LEU A 18 12.94 13.17 -3.12
CA LEU A 18 11.67 13.33 -3.82
C LEU A 18 11.89 13.03 -5.30
N GLU A 19 11.14 12.06 -5.83
CA GLU A 19 11.17 11.69 -7.24
C GLU A 19 9.74 11.69 -7.79
N GLN A 20 9.55 12.29 -8.96
CA GLN A 20 8.29 12.18 -9.71
C GLN A 20 8.54 11.35 -10.97
N ARG A 21 7.71 10.33 -11.18
CA ARG A 21 7.74 9.49 -12.38
C ARG A 21 6.46 9.65 -13.16
N HIS A 22 6.59 9.85 -14.47
CA HIS A 22 5.47 9.89 -15.39
C HIS A 22 5.45 8.62 -16.23
N ILE A 23 4.48 7.75 -15.98
CA ILE A 23 4.23 6.55 -16.78
C ILE A 23 3.43 6.96 -18.01
N LYS A 24 4.04 6.87 -19.19
CA LYS A 24 3.41 7.26 -20.45
C LYS A 24 2.49 6.14 -20.95
N GLU A 25 1.44 6.53 -21.65
CA GLU A 25 0.49 5.62 -22.30
C GLU A 25 1.22 4.60 -23.21
N GLY A 26 0.78 3.35 -23.16
CA GLY A 26 1.36 2.25 -23.94
C GLY A 26 2.78 1.82 -23.55
N THR A 27 3.38 2.38 -22.49
CA THR A 27 4.74 1.99 -22.06
C THR A 27 4.75 0.83 -21.07
N THR A 28 5.79 0.01 -21.16
CA THR A 28 6.01 -1.16 -20.29
C THR A 28 7.20 -0.94 -19.35
N GLY A 29 7.41 -1.86 -18.41
CA GLY A 29 8.57 -1.81 -17.49
C GLY A 29 8.32 -1.07 -16.18
N HIS A 30 7.05 -0.87 -15.81
CA HIS A 30 6.62 -0.15 -14.60
C HIS A 30 6.09 -1.10 -13.52
N GLY A 31 6.79 -2.22 -13.30
CA GLY A 31 6.46 -3.16 -12.23
C GLY A 31 6.67 -2.54 -10.84
N TYR A 32 6.06 -3.15 -9.81
CA TYR A 32 6.23 -2.70 -8.43
C TYR A 32 7.68 -2.68 -7.98
N ASP A 33 8.49 -3.64 -8.44
CA ASP A 33 9.94 -3.65 -8.22
C ASP A 33 10.62 -2.40 -8.77
N LYS A 34 10.26 -1.99 -10.00
CA LYS A 34 10.86 -0.80 -10.60
C LYS A 34 10.44 0.47 -9.90
N ILE A 35 9.18 0.55 -9.48
CA ILE A 35 8.63 1.76 -8.84
C ILE A 35 9.14 1.90 -7.41
N PHE A 36 9.06 0.84 -6.61
CA PHE A 36 9.21 0.90 -5.16
C PHE A 36 10.52 0.32 -4.62
N ALA A 37 11.43 -0.23 -5.45
CA ALA A 37 12.68 -0.80 -4.95
C ALA A 37 13.50 0.16 -4.07
N LYS A 38 13.47 1.47 -4.34
CA LYS A 38 14.19 2.46 -3.52
C LYS A 38 13.57 2.72 -2.14
N CYS A 39 12.36 2.25 -1.91
CA CYS A 39 11.59 2.43 -0.68
C CYS A 39 11.59 1.18 0.21
N MET A 40 12.29 0.13 -0.20
CA MET A 40 12.31 -1.16 0.49
C MET A 40 13.71 -1.44 1.02
N ASP A 41 13.80 -1.80 2.28
CA ASP A 41 14.99 -2.33 2.91
C ASP A 41 14.62 -3.31 4.03
N ASP A 42 15.64 -3.96 4.59
CA ASP A 42 15.45 -4.89 5.71
C ASP A 42 15.05 -4.19 7.01
N ALA A 43 15.14 -2.86 7.13
CA ALA A 43 14.71 -2.14 8.33
C ALA A 43 13.19 -1.86 8.32
N LEU A 44 12.52 -1.98 7.17
CA LEU A 44 11.08 -1.78 7.04
C LEU A 44 10.28 -2.84 7.80
N LEU A 45 9.43 -2.37 8.73
CA LEU A 45 8.62 -3.23 9.61
C LEU A 45 7.13 -3.20 9.27
N GLU A 46 6.65 -2.11 8.68
CA GLU A 46 5.24 -1.86 8.43
C GLU A 46 5.05 -1.08 7.13
N VAL A 47 4.06 -1.48 6.32
CA VAL A 47 3.62 -0.76 5.11
C VAL A 47 2.15 -0.38 5.27
N ASN A 48 1.81 0.86 4.96
CA ASN A 48 0.45 1.38 4.97
C ASN A 48 0.04 1.76 3.55
N VAL A 49 -1.06 1.19 3.07
CA VAL A 49 -1.63 1.44 1.75
C VAL A 49 -3.01 2.06 1.91
N GLU A 50 -3.20 3.22 1.31
CA GLU A 50 -4.48 3.90 1.15
C GLU A 50 -4.82 3.87 -0.34
N ASP A 51 -5.81 3.06 -0.73
CA ASP A 51 -6.30 3.01 -2.11
C ASP A 51 -7.79 2.65 -2.11
N ALA A 52 -8.63 3.58 -2.58
CA ALA A 52 -10.07 3.40 -2.64
C ALA A 52 -10.52 2.24 -3.55
N TYR A 53 -9.67 1.79 -4.45
CA TYR A 53 -10.05 0.94 -5.58
C TYR A 53 -9.54 -0.49 -5.46
N ILE A 54 -9.33 -1.04 -4.26
CA ILE A 54 -9.02 -2.47 -4.13
C ILE A 54 -10.32 -3.27 -4.01
N ILE A 55 -11.11 -3.26 -5.10
CA ILE A 55 -12.50 -3.78 -5.15
C ILE A 55 -12.62 -4.96 -6.12
N ALA A 56 -12.39 -4.74 -7.41
CA ALA A 56 -12.53 -5.75 -8.44
C ALA A 56 -11.42 -6.81 -8.33
N HIS A 57 -11.68 -8.01 -8.86
CA HIS A 57 -10.76 -9.13 -8.79
C HIS A 57 -9.32 -8.78 -9.24
N HIS A 58 -9.17 -8.10 -10.38
CA HIS A 58 -7.85 -7.70 -10.88
C HIS A 58 -7.13 -6.68 -9.97
N GLN A 59 -7.87 -5.85 -9.23
CA GLN A 59 -7.35 -4.88 -8.27
C GLN A 59 -6.86 -5.59 -7.00
N VAL A 60 -7.61 -6.60 -6.53
CA VAL A 60 -7.15 -7.48 -5.45
C VAL A 60 -5.89 -8.24 -5.88
N LEU A 61 -5.84 -8.76 -7.11
CA LEU A 61 -4.61 -9.41 -7.63
C LEU A 61 -3.42 -8.45 -7.74
N ASN A 62 -3.65 -7.18 -8.09
CA ASN A 62 -2.61 -6.15 -8.03
C ASN A 62 -2.08 -5.98 -6.60
N PHE A 63 -2.98 -5.94 -5.61
CA PHE A 63 -2.58 -5.86 -4.20
C PHE A 63 -1.82 -7.10 -3.73
N VAL A 64 -2.23 -8.30 -4.16
CA VAL A 64 -1.47 -9.55 -3.89
C VAL A 64 -0.04 -9.44 -4.41
N ARG A 65 0.14 -9.04 -5.68
CA ARG A 65 1.48 -8.85 -6.28
C ARG A 65 2.31 -7.78 -5.55
N PHE A 66 1.66 -6.74 -5.06
CA PHE A 66 2.32 -5.73 -4.23
C PHE A 66 2.78 -6.32 -2.90
N CYS A 67 1.94 -7.09 -2.20
CA CYS A 67 2.33 -7.79 -0.99
C CYS A 67 3.49 -8.76 -1.23
N GLU A 68 3.46 -9.55 -2.31
CA GLU A 68 4.57 -10.44 -2.69
C GLU A 68 5.87 -9.66 -2.87
N PHE A 69 5.82 -8.53 -3.56
CA PHE A 69 6.97 -7.64 -3.71
C PHE A 69 7.51 -7.17 -2.35
N CYS A 70 6.64 -6.68 -1.46
CA CYS A 70 7.05 -6.24 -0.12
C CYS A 70 7.70 -7.37 0.68
N VAL A 71 7.11 -8.56 0.69
CA VAL A 71 7.65 -9.74 1.41
C VAL A 71 9.02 -10.15 0.89
N LEU A 72 9.25 -10.04 -0.43
CA LEU A 72 10.53 -10.40 -1.05
C LEU A 72 11.64 -9.36 -0.80
N HIS A 73 11.29 -8.09 -0.57
CA HIS A 73 12.27 -6.99 -0.52
C HIS A 73 12.38 -6.31 0.86
N ALA A 74 11.56 -6.69 1.84
CA ALA A 74 11.64 -6.23 3.22
C ALA A 74 11.62 -7.43 4.17
N ARG A 75 12.81 -7.96 4.50
CA ARG A 75 12.95 -9.22 5.27
C ARG A 75 12.31 -9.18 6.66
N ASN A 76 12.29 -8.01 7.30
CA ASN A 76 11.76 -7.84 8.64
C ASN A 76 10.33 -7.28 8.67
N LEU A 77 9.64 -7.23 7.51
CA LEU A 77 8.26 -6.79 7.42
C LEU A 77 7.36 -7.64 8.33
N ARG A 78 6.56 -6.99 9.17
CA ARG A 78 5.65 -7.65 10.11
C ARG A 78 4.20 -7.30 9.87
N ARG A 79 3.92 -6.15 9.27
CA ARG A 79 2.55 -5.65 9.11
C ARG A 79 2.35 -4.96 7.78
N ILE A 80 1.19 -5.19 7.19
CA ILE A 80 0.64 -4.42 6.09
C ILE A 80 -0.73 -3.90 6.53
N ARG A 81 -0.97 -2.60 6.41
CA ARG A 81 -2.31 -2.01 6.58
C ARG A 81 -2.85 -1.59 5.24
N LEU A 82 -4.09 -1.97 4.96
CA LEU A 82 -4.83 -1.53 3.79
C LEU A 82 -6.07 -0.76 4.24
N ARG A 83 -6.22 0.47 3.76
CA ARG A 83 -7.48 1.23 3.81
C ARG A 83 -8.06 1.31 2.40
N THR A 84 -9.25 0.76 2.21
CA THR A 84 -9.93 0.67 0.90
C THR A 84 -11.42 0.86 1.05
N GLN A 85 -12.15 1.05 -0.05
CA GLN A 85 -13.60 0.98 -0.03
C GLN A 85 -14.08 -0.48 0.03
N ARG A 86 -15.28 -0.67 0.60
CA ARG A 86 -15.99 -1.95 0.62
C ARG A 86 -17.08 -1.90 -0.44
N GLU A 87 -16.82 -2.51 -1.58
CA GLU A 87 -17.81 -2.64 -2.65
C GLU A 87 -17.65 -4.03 -3.28
N GLY A 88 -18.76 -4.75 -3.48
CA GLY A 88 -18.73 -6.13 -3.96
C GLY A 88 -18.18 -7.14 -2.93
N GLN A 89 -17.32 -8.06 -3.39
CA GLN A 89 -16.85 -9.23 -2.63
C GLN A 89 -15.34 -9.19 -2.32
N ASN A 90 -14.73 -8.01 -2.30
CA ASN A 90 -13.29 -7.87 -2.03
C ASN A 90 -12.89 -8.34 -0.63
N GLU A 91 -13.81 -8.25 0.34
CA GLU A 91 -13.56 -8.65 1.74
C GLU A 91 -13.11 -10.11 1.88
N GLU A 92 -13.76 -11.05 1.19
CA GLU A 92 -13.42 -12.47 1.31
C GLU A 92 -12.02 -12.77 0.75
N ALA A 93 -11.70 -12.22 -0.42
CA ALA A 93 -10.40 -12.36 -1.05
C ALA A 93 -9.28 -11.70 -0.23
N LEU A 94 -9.54 -10.52 0.36
CA LEU A 94 -8.59 -9.85 1.26
C LEU A 94 -8.41 -10.61 2.58
N ALA A 95 -9.47 -11.24 3.10
CA ALA A 95 -9.38 -12.11 4.26
C ALA A 95 -8.56 -13.38 3.98
N GLU A 96 -8.69 -13.96 2.78
CA GLU A 96 -7.84 -15.07 2.33
C GLU A 96 -6.37 -14.67 2.23
N LEU A 97 -6.09 -13.52 1.62
CA LEU A 97 -4.75 -12.96 1.57
C LEU A 97 -4.18 -12.74 2.98
N GLY A 98 -5.00 -12.24 3.91
CA GLY A 98 -4.60 -12.06 5.30
C GLY A 98 -4.20 -13.38 5.98
N ARG A 99 -4.94 -14.47 5.75
CA ARG A 99 -4.55 -15.81 6.24
C ARG A 99 -3.24 -16.29 5.62
N SER A 100 -3.06 -16.09 4.31
CA SER A 100 -1.83 -16.45 3.60
C SER A 100 -0.61 -15.70 4.17
N LEU A 101 -0.71 -14.39 4.37
CA LEU A 101 0.35 -13.58 4.97
C LEU A 101 0.63 -13.96 6.43
N SER A 102 -0.42 -14.26 7.20
CA SER A 102 -0.29 -14.67 8.60
C SER A 102 0.51 -15.97 8.75
N SER A 103 0.36 -16.92 7.82
CA SER A 103 1.18 -18.15 7.79
C SER A 103 2.69 -17.89 7.65
N ARG A 104 3.06 -16.69 7.19
CA ARG A 104 4.45 -16.21 7.05
C ARG A 104 4.86 -15.24 8.16
N GLY A 105 4.02 -15.06 9.18
CA GLY A 105 4.28 -14.16 10.31
C GLY A 105 3.99 -12.69 10.02
N ILE A 106 3.21 -12.38 8.97
CA ILE A 106 2.88 -11.01 8.56
C ILE A 106 1.39 -10.75 8.80
N GLU A 107 1.09 -9.70 9.55
CA GLU A 107 -0.27 -9.26 9.83
C GLU A 107 -0.80 -8.36 8.70
N LEU A 108 -1.94 -8.73 8.10
CA LEU A 108 -2.69 -7.83 7.22
C LEU A 108 -3.88 -7.24 7.96
N ILE A 109 -3.91 -5.91 8.11
CA ILE A 109 -5.03 -5.18 8.70
C ILE A 109 -5.79 -4.48 7.57
N VAL A 110 -7.07 -4.81 7.39
CA VAL A 110 -7.93 -4.17 6.38
C VAL A 110 -8.95 -3.28 7.07
N VAL A 111 -8.95 -2.00 6.71
CA VAL A 111 -9.92 -1.00 7.17
C VAL A 111 -10.76 -0.57 5.98
N PHE A 112 -12.07 -0.74 6.10
CA PHE A 112 -12.99 -0.30 5.06
C PHE A 112 -13.49 1.11 5.35
N ASP A 113 -13.35 2.00 4.37
CA ASP A 113 -13.79 3.38 4.47
C ASP A 113 -14.38 3.84 3.14
N HIS A 114 -15.63 4.32 3.15
CA HIS A 114 -16.35 4.77 1.97
C HIS A 114 -16.01 6.22 1.56
N LEU A 115 -15.34 6.98 2.45
CA LEU A 115 -14.99 8.39 2.23
C LEU A 115 -13.54 8.57 1.75
N ILE A 116 -12.80 7.48 1.55
CA ILE A 116 -11.43 7.53 1.06
C ILE A 116 -11.39 7.79 -0.45
N HIS A 117 -10.52 8.71 -0.84
CA HIS A 117 -10.26 9.08 -2.24
C HIS A 117 -8.77 9.20 -2.54
N ASP A 118 -8.00 9.68 -1.57
CA ASP A 118 -6.55 9.83 -1.68
C ASP A 118 -5.89 8.45 -1.88
N ARG A 119 -4.80 8.43 -2.66
CA ARG A 119 -3.97 7.25 -2.89
C ARG A 119 -2.59 7.51 -2.32
N GLU A 120 -2.17 6.70 -1.36
CA GLU A 120 -0.92 6.88 -0.64
C GLU A 120 -0.33 5.53 -0.20
N ILE A 121 1.00 5.44 -0.22
CA ILE A 121 1.75 4.31 0.36
C ILE A 121 2.81 4.90 1.29
N ARG A 122 2.87 4.42 2.53
CA ARG A 122 3.83 4.83 3.57
C ARG A 122 4.54 3.64 4.19
#